data_AF-A0A7S2ATV1-F1
#
_entry.id   AF-A0A7S2ATV1-F1
#
_cell.length_a   1.000
_cell.length_b   1.000
_cell.length_c   1.000
_cell.angle_alpha   90.00
_cell.angle_beta   90.00
_cell.angle_gamma   90.00
#
_symmetry.space_group_name_H-M   'P 1'
#
loop_
_entity.id
_entity.type
_entity.pdbx_description
1 polymer ?
#
loop_
_entity_poly.entity_id
_entity_poly.type
_entity_poly.pdbx_seq_one_letter_code
_entity_poly.pdbx_strand_id
1 'polypeptide(L)'
;RRHSPLTGLKLNLNPKSKADLVPALAMLKGLYEDGKQRIAQLNAREKEYKERYADKEKEHAARMAHIASQNGTVSEEFMANETRDENRLWNYWERVRERQHRQFHTSLKIQHATLSKVKNMMDIYEKTIAGKENDAQVKKELTKVTGGAMPEVVLLQGAWRDTAA
;
A
#
# COMPACT_ATOMS: atom_id res chain seq x y z
N ARG A 1 15.13 -10.95 9.06
CA ARG A 1 15.98 -9.93 8.41
C ARG A 1 15.34 -9.61 7.06
N ARG A 2 14.86 -8.38 6.83
CA ARG A 2 14.34 -7.98 5.51
C ARG A 2 15.54 -7.75 4.61
N HIS A 3 15.80 -8.65 3.67
CA HIS A 3 16.79 -8.39 2.62
C HIS A 3 16.26 -7.21 1.80
N SER A 4 17.00 -6.11 1.75
CA SER A 4 16.70 -5.05 0.79
C SER A 4 16.99 -5.62 -0.60
N PRO A 5 16.08 -5.50 -1.58
CA PRO A 5 16.36 -5.90 -2.96
C PRO A 5 17.53 -5.11 -3.58
N LEU A 6 18.03 -4.08 -2.88
CA LEU A 6 19.11 -3.20 -3.32
C LEU A 6 20.49 -3.57 -2.74
N THR A 7 20.58 -4.56 -1.83
CA THR A 7 21.88 -4.96 -1.28
C THR A 7 22.76 -5.61 -2.35
N GLY A 8 23.88 -4.97 -2.69
CA GLY A 8 24.91 -5.51 -3.59
C GLY A 8 24.83 -5.05 -5.06
N LEU A 9 23.80 -4.29 -5.45
CA LEU A 9 23.68 -3.74 -6.80
C LEU A 9 24.50 -2.45 -6.94
N LYS A 10 25.52 -2.47 -7.82
CA LYS A 10 26.20 -1.25 -8.27
C LYS A 10 25.29 -0.49 -9.23
N LEU A 11 24.56 0.48 -8.71
CA LEU A 11 23.62 1.30 -9.48
C LEU A 11 24.38 2.33 -10.31
N ASN A 12 24.31 2.20 -11.64
CA ASN A 12 24.64 3.33 -12.50
C ASN A 12 23.47 4.32 -12.43
N LEU A 13 23.61 5.33 -11.56
CA LEU A 13 22.61 6.39 -11.40
C LEU A 13 22.57 7.34 -12.61
N ASN A 14 23.50 7.19 -13.57
CA ASN A 14 23.54 7.98 -14.80
C ASN A 14 23.66 7.06 -16.04
N PRO A 15 22.57 6.36 -16.42
CA PRO A 15 22.53 5.54 -17.62
C PRO A 15 22.82 6.36 -18.88
N LYS A 16 23.88 6.01 -19.61
CA LYS A 16 24.27 6.68 -20.87
C LYS A 16 23.90 5.87 -22.11
N SER A 17 23.51 4.60 -21.90
CA SER A 17 23.15 3.65 -22.96
C SER A 17 21.91 2.85 -22.58
N LYS A 18 21.25 2.23 -23.57
CA LYS A 18 20.12 1.32 -23.33
C LYS A 18 20.49 0.14 -22.42
N ALA A 19 21.75 -0.30 -22.46
CA ALA A 19 22.25 -1.37 -21.60
C ALA A 19 22.25 -0.99 -20.12
N ASP A 20 22.43 0.30 -19.80
CA ASP A 20 22.40 0.80 -18.43
C ASP A 20 20.98 0.80 -17.81
N LEU A 21 19.93 0.66 -18.62
CA LEU A 21 18.54 0.56 -18.15
C LEU A 21 18.17 -0.85 -17.67
N VAL A 22 18.94 -1.88 -18.04
CA VAL A 22 18.62 -3.28 -17.71
C VAL A 22 18.62 -3.54 -16.20
N PRO A 23 19.62 -3.08 -15.41
CA PRO A 23 19.57 -3.21 -13.95
C PRO A 23 18.39 -2.46 -13.33
N ALA A 24 18.08 -1.26 -13.82
CA ALA A 24 16.95 -0.45 -13.36
C ALA A 24 15.61 -1.16 -13.60
N LEU A 25 15.44 -1.75 -14.79
CA LEU A 25 14.27 -2.57 -15.12
C LEU A 25 14.15 -3.80 -14.20
N ALA A 26 15.26 -4.49 -13.90
CA ALA A 26 15.25 -5.63 -12.99
C ALA A 26 14.80 -5.23 -11.57
N MET A 27 15.22 -4.07 -11.07
CA MET A 27 14.74 -3.55 -9.79
C MET A 27 13.25 -3.20 -9.82
N LEU A 28 12.78 -2.55 -10.88
CA LEU A 28 11.35 -2.25 -11.01
C LEU A 28 10.50 -3.52 -11.03
N LYS A 29 10.97 -4.59 -11.70
CA LYS A 29 10.35 -5.93 -11.65
C LYS A 29 10.32 -6.49 -10.22
N GLY A 30 11.43 -6.40 -9.50
CA GLY A 30 11.49 -6.81 -8.08
C GLY A 30 10.51 -6.03 -7.20
N LEU A 31 10.47 -4.70 -7.34
CA LEU A 31 9.52 -3.84 -6.61
C LEU A 31 8.06 -4.15 -6.96
N TYR A 32 7.79 -4.51 -8.23
CA TYR A 32 6.46 -4.89 -8.68
C TYR A 32 5.98 -6.19 -8.01
N GLU A 33 6.83 -7.22 -7.98
CA GLU A 33 6.51 -8.48 -7.30
C GLU A 33 6.38 -8.30 -5.78
N ASP A 34 7.29 -7.56 -5.15
CA ASP A 34 7.19 -7.19 -3.73
C ASP A 34 5.89 -6.44 -3.42
N GLY A 35 5.47 -5.53 -4.31
CA GLY A 35 4.22 -4.79 -4.16
C GLY A 35 2.99 -5.70 -4.25
N LYS A 36 2.98 -6.69 -5.15
CA LYS A 36 1.91 -7.72 -5.19
C LYS A 36 1.85 -8.51 -3.90
N GLN A 37 2.99 -8.93 -3.37
CA GLN A 37 3.05 -9.66 -2.09
C GLN A 37 2.51 -8.81 -0.94
N ARG A 38 2.83 -7.50 -0.90
CA ARG A 38 2.27 -6.58 0.11
C ARG A 38 0.75 -6.46 0.01
N ILE A 39 0.18 -6.40 -1.19
CA ILE A 39 -1.28 -6.40 -1.37
C ILE A 39 -1.90 -7.70 -0.84
N ALA A 40 -1.29 -8.85 -1.16
CA ALA A 40 -1.76 -10.14 -0.65
C ALA A 40 -1.74 -10.19 0.89
N GLN A 41 -0.65 -9.71 1.51
CA GLN A 41 -0.54 -9.62 2.97
C GLN A 41 -1.57 -8.66 3.59
N LEU A 42 -1.83 -7.51 2.96
CA LEU A 42 -2.86 -6.57 3.41
C LEU A 42 -4.25 -7.21 3.38
N ASN A 43 -4.58 -7.94 2.31
CA ASN A 43 -5.87 -8.63 2.17
C ASN A 43 -6.02 -9.77 3.19
N ALA A 44 -4.97 -10.55 3.41
CA ALA A 44 -4.97 -11.60 4.43
C ALA A 44 -5.21 -11.00 5.83
N ARG A 45 -4.53 -9.90 6.15
CA ARG A 45 -4.69 -9.21 7.43
C ARG A 45 -6.08 -8.59 7.61
N GLU A 46 -6.68 -8.02 6.57
CA GLU A 46 -8.07 -7.53 6.65
C GLU A 46 -9.05 -8.67 6.88
N LYS A 47 -8.82 -9.86 6.31
CA LYS A 47 -9.63 -11.04 6.58
C LYS A 47 -9.54 -11.44 8.07
N GLU A 48 -8.33 -11.55 8.61
CA GLU A 48 -8.13 -11.85 10.04
C GLU A 48 -8.82 -10.83 10.95
N TYR A 49 -8.74 -9.54 10.64
CA TYR A 49 -9.41 -8.51 11.44
C TYR A 49 -10.93 -8.57 11.34
N LYS A 50 -11.50 -8.94 10.19
CA LYS A 50 -12.94 -9.18 10.06
C LYS A 50 -13.41 -10.34 10.93
N GLU A 51 -12.67 -11.45 10.92
CA GLU A 51 -12.96 -12.62 11.75
C GLU A 51 -12.91 -12.27 13.23
N ARG A 52 -11.83 -11.63 13.68
CA ARG A 52 -11.70 -11.18 15.08
C ARG A 52 -12.78 -10.20 15.50
N TYR A 53 -13.21 -9.32 14.60
CA TYR A 53 -14.30 -8.38 14.88
C TYR A 53 -15.64 -9.12 15.06
N ALA A 54 -15.92 -10.10 14.19
CA ALA A 54 -17.12 -10.93 14.31
C ALA A 54 -17.12 -11.77 15.60
N ASP A 55 -15.97 -12.24 16.05
CA ASP A 55 -15.86 -12.92 17.35
C ASP A 55 -16.13 -11.97 18.51
N LYS A 56 -15.62 -10.74 18.45
CA LYS A 56 -15.92 -9.70 19.46
C LYS A 56 -17.39 -9.30 19.47
N GLU A 57 -18.03 -9.26 18.32
CA GLU A 57 -19.48 -9.01 18.21
C GLU A 57 -20.30 -10.10 18.89
N LYS A 58 -19.92 -11.37 18.69
CA LYS A 58 -20.55 -12.51 19.38
C LYS A 58 -20.32 -12.46 20.89
N GLU A 59 -19.09 -12.17 21.33
CA GLU A 59 -18.77 -12.01 22.75
C GLU A 59 -19.63 -10.91 23.38
N HIS A 60 -19.74 -9.74 22.73
CA HIS A 60 -20.57 -8.64 23.18
C HIS A 60 -22.04 -9.06 23.29
N ALA A 61 -22.59 -9.70 22.25
CA ALA A 61 -23.98 -10.17 22.24
C ALA A 61 -24.24 -11.20 23.36
N ALA A 62 -23.30 -12.13 23.58
CA ALA A 62 -23.39 -13.11 24.66
C ALA A 62 -23.34 -12.43 26.04
N ARG A 63 -22.47 -11.43 26.22
CA ARG A 63 -22.36 -10.67 27.47
C ARG A 63 -23.65 -9.88 27.73
N MET A 64 -24.21 -9.24 26.71
CA MET A 64 -25.49 -8.52 26.82
C MET A 64 -26.65 -9.46 27.20
N ALA A 65 -26.69 -10.67 26.62
CA ALA A 65 -27.66 -11.69 27.00
C ALA A 65 -27.46 -12.16 28.45
N HIS A 66 -26.21 -12.33 28.89
CA HIS A 66 -25.89 -12.66 30.28
C HIS A 66 -26.36 -11.57 31.24
N ILE A 67 -26.06 -10.29 30.96
CA ILE A 67 -26.56 -9.16 31.77
C ILE A 67 -28.08 -9.26 31.86
N ALA A 68 -28.77 -9.37 30.73
CA ALA A 68 -30.23 -9.43 30.69
C ALA A 68 -30.81 -10.59 31.52
N SER A 69 -30.12 -11.73 31.57
CA SER A 69 -30.54 -12.90 32.38
C SER A 69 -30.50 -12.67 33.90
N GLN A 70 -29.72 -11.69 34.36
CA GLN A 70 -29.60 -11.35 35.78
C GLN A 70 -30.71 -10.38 36.24
N ASN A 71 -31.61 -9.98 35.34
CA ASN A 71 -32.73 -9.11 35.69
C ASN A 71 -33.58 -9.69 36.84
N GLY A 72 -33.81 -8.89 37.88
CA GLY A 72 -34.52 -9.30 39.10
C GLY A 72 -33.68 -10.10 40.12
N THR A 73 -32.44 -10.50 39.78
CA THR A 73 -31.52 -11.14 40.74
C THR A 73 -30.50 -10.17 41.35
N VAL A 74 -30.19 -9.10 40.63
CA VAL A 74 -29.30 -8.01 41.06
C VAL A 74 -30.04 -6.68 41.06
N SER A 75 -29.47 -5.66 41.71
CA SER A 75 -30.08 -4.33 41.73
C SER A 75 -30.14 -3.71 40.34
N GLU A 76 -31.16 -2.88 40.09
CA GLU A 76 -31.32 -2.17 38.83
C GLU A 76 -30.12 -1.27 38.51
N GLU A 77 -29.52 -0.63 39.54
CA GLU A 77 -28.34 0.19 39.38
C GLU A 77 -27.11 -0.62 38.94
N PHE A 78 -26.94 -1.84 39.48
CA PHE A 78 -25.86 -2.73 39.06
C PHE A 78 -26.03 -3.13 37.59
N MET A 79 -27.25 -3.51 37.18
CA MET A 79 -27.58 -3.84 35.79
C MET A 79 -27.32 -2.69 34.83
N ALA A 80 -27.73 -1.48 35.21
CA ALA A 80 -27.52 -0.28 34.41
C ALA A 80 -26.02 0.03 34.24
N ASN A 81 -25.22 -0.13 35.30
CA ASN A 81 -23.77 0.05 35.25
C ASN A 81 -23.10 -1.02 34.36
N GLU A 82 -23.42 -2.30 34.54
CA GLU A 82 -22.88 -3.38 33.71
C GLU A 82 -23.19 -3.19 32.22
N THR A 83 -24.43 -2.82 31.91
CA THR A 83 -24.87 -2.54 30.53
C THR A 83 -24.11 -1.35 29.95
N ARG A 84 -23.94 -0.27 30.73
CA ARG A 84 -23.20 0.91 30.29
C ARG A 84 -21.74 0.59 30.01
N ASP A 85 -21.10 -0.19 30.86
CA ASP A 85 -19.68 -0.53 30.72
C ASP A 85 -19.44 -1.47 29.53
N GLU A 86 -20.31 -2.47 29.35
CA GLU A 86 -20.29 -3.35 28.18
C GLU A 86 -20.46 -2.56 26.87
N ASN A 87 -21.46 -1.67 26.81
CA ASN A 87 -21.67 -0.80 25.65
C ASN A 87 -20.47 0.15 25.42
N ARG A 88 -19.81 0.63 26.47
CA ARG A 88 -18.62 1.47 26.34
C ARG A 88 -17.46 0.70 25.71
N LEU A 89 -17.26 -0.56 26.10
CA LEU A 89 -16.27 -1.44 25.49
C LEU A 89 -16.60 -1.74 24.02
N TRP A 90 -17.87 -2.05 23.72
CA TRP A 90 -18.33 -2.30 22.37
C TRP A 90 -18.11 -1.10 21.44
N ASN A 91 -18.57 0.09 21.85
CA ASN A 91 -18.36 1.34 21.13
C ASN A 91 -16.88 1.63 20.84
N TYR A 92 -15.98 1.24 21.75
CA TYR A 92 -14.53 1.34 21.51
C TYR A 92 -14.10 0.41 20.37
N TRP A 93 -14.54 -0.85 20.39
CA TRP A 93 -14.22 -1.84 19.36
C TRP A 93 -14.77 -1.47 17.98
N GLU A 94 -15.99 -0.91 17.90
CA GLU A 94 -16.54 -0.38 16.66
C GLU A 94 -15.63 0.69 16.04
N ARG A 95 -15.17 1.65 16.85
CA ARG A 95 -14.24 2.70 16.40
C ARG A 95 -12.88 2.13 15.99
N VAL A 96 -12.40 1.09 16.68
CA VAL A 96 -11.17 0.38 16.27
C VAL A 96 -11.34 -0.24 14.90
N ARG A 97 -12.45 -0.94 14.66
CA ARG A 97 -12.76 -1.57 13.37
C ARG A 97 -12.86 -0.55 12.24
N GLU A 98 -13.56 0.55 12.47
CA GLU A 98 -13.69 1.64 11.50
C GLU A 98 -12.31 2.20 11.11
N ARG A 99 -11.46 2.50 12.09
CA ARG A 99 -10.10 3.01 11.84
C ARG A 99 -9.25 2.01 11.06
N GLN A 100 -9.27 0.74 11.47
CA GLN A 100 -8.54 -0.32 10.78
C GLN A 100 -9.00 -0.47 9.32
N HIS A 101 -10.32 -0.45 9.08
CA HIS A 101 -10.89 -0.56 7.75
C HIS A 101 -10.49 0.62 6.85
N ARG A 102 -10.54 1.85 7.38
CA ARG A 102 -10.05 3.05 6.68
C ARG A 102 -8.56 2.95 6.36
N GLN A 103 -7.74 2.50 7.32
CA GLN A 103 -6.30 2.31 7.13
C GLN A 103 -5.99 1.26 6.06
N PHE A 104 -6.73 0.15 6.05
CA PHE A 104 -6.64 -0.88 5.02
C PHE A 104 -6.92 -0.28 3.63
N HIS A 105 -8.04 0.44 3.46
CA HIS A 105 -8.37 1.05 2.17
C HIS A 105 -7.34 2.08 1.70
N THR A 106 -6.86 2.94 2.60
CA THR A 106 -5.80 3.90 2.27
C THR A 106 -4.52 3.20 1.86
N SER A 107 -4.10 2.17 2.61
CA SER A 107 -2.90 1.38 2.29
C SER A 107 -3.04 0.67 0.94
N LEU A 108 -4.20 0.06 0.69
CA LEU A 108 -4.50 -0.65 -0.56
C LEU A 108 -4.46 0.31 -1.76
N LYS A 109 -5.07 1.51 -1.64
CA LYS A 109 -5.01 2.55 -2.68
C LYS A 109 -3.57 2.98 -2.96
N ILE A 110 -2.76 3.19 -1.92
CA ILE A 110 -1.35 3.54 -2.07
C ILE A 110 -0.60 2.42 -2.80
N GLN A 111 -0.75 1.16 -2.38
CA GLN A 111 -0.09 0.04 -3.05
C GLN A 111 -0.50 -0.08 -4.53
N HIS A 112 -1.79 0.04 -4.87
CA HIS A 112 -2.24 0.01 -6.27
C HIS A 112 -1.71 1.19 -7.08
N ALA A 113 -1.73 2.40 -6.53
CA ALA A 113 -1.19 3.58 -7.21
C ALA A 113 0.32 3.43 -7.45
N THR A 114 1.07 2.91 -6.47
CA THR A 114 2.50 2.63 -6.61
C THR A 114 2.75 1.54 -7.65
N LEU A 115 2.03 0.42 -7.63
CA LEU A 115 2.18 -0.64 -8.61
C LEU A 115 1.87 -0.18 -10.03
N SER A 116 0.84 0.67 -10.20
CA SER A 116 0.50 1.26 -11.50
C SER A 116 1.66 2.12 -12.03
N LYS A 117 2.26 2.97 -11.18
CA LYS A 117 3.43 3.78 -11.55
C LYS A 117 4.65 2.92 -11.90
N VAL A 118 4.94 1.89 -11.10
CA VAL A 118 6.05 0.97 -11.34
C VAL A 118 5.85 0.23 -12.67
N LYS A 119 4.65 -0.29 -12.93
CA LYS A 119 4.31 -0.96 -14.19
C LYS A 119 4.51 -0.03 -15.39
N ASN A 120 3.98 1.20 -15.32
CA ASN A 120 4.15 2.16 -16.41
C ASN A 120 5.64 2.48 -16.65
N MET A 121 6.44 2.58 -15.59
CA MET A 121 7.89 2.79 -15.72
C MET A 121 8.60 1.58 -16.35
N MET A 122 8.21 0.36 -15.96
CA MET A 122 8.71 -0.87 -16.58
C MET A 122 8.40 -0.89 -18.07
N ASP A 123 7.16 -0.58 -18.46
CA ASP A 123 6.72 -0.57 -19.85
C ASP A 123 7.56 0.44 -20.67
N ILE A 124 7.77 1.65 -20.14
CA ILE A 124 8.65 2.65 -20.79
C ILE A 124 10.06 2.10 -20.97
N TYR A 125 10.64 1.48 -19.94
CA TYR A 125 12.01 0.95 -20.01
C TYR A 125 12.12 -0.22 -21.01
N GLU A 126 11.14 -1.12 -21.02
CA GLU A 126 11.09 -2.24 -21.96
C GLU A 126 10.98 -1.76 -23.42
N LYS A 127 10.10 -0.79 -23.70
CA LYS A 127 9.99 -0.17 -25.02
C LYS A 127 11.26 0.56 -25.44
N THR A 128 11.90 1.28 -24.53
CA THR A 128 13.16 2.02 -24.78
C THR A 128 14.30 1.08 -25.12
N ILE A 129 14.47 0.00 -24.33
CA ILE A 129 15.48 -1.04 -24.56
C ILE A 129 15.23 -1.74 -25.88
N ALA A 130 13.96 -2.07 -26.20
CA ALA A 130 13.57 -2.68 -27.46
C ALA A 130 13.69 -1.75 -28.68
N GLY A 131 13.94 -0.44 -28.48
CA GLY A 131 14.04 0.54 -29.56
C GLY A 131 12.72 0.81 -30.27
N LYS A 132 11.58 0.59 -29.61
CA LYS A 132 10.24 0.68 -30.20
C LYS A 132 9.61 2.08 -30.11
N GLU A 133 10.21 3.01 -29.38
CA GLU A 133 9.72 4.39 -29.23
C GLU A 133 10.81 5.43 -29.45
N ASN A 134 10.40 6.58 -29.99
CA ASN A 134 11.27 7.74 -30.19
C ASN A 134 11.42 8.52 -28.86
N ASP A 135 12.57 9.14 -28.65
CA ASP A 135 12.90 9.87 -27.41
C ASP A 135 11.84 10.90 -26.98
N ALA A 136 11.17 11.56 -27.93
CA ALA A 136 10.11 12.51 -27.63
C ALA A 136 8.87 11.86 -26.99
N GLN A 137 8.53 10.64 -27.40
CA GLN A 137 7.42 9.87 -26.85
C GLN A 137 7.77 9.37 -25.43
N VAL A 138 8.97 8.81 -25.26
CA VAL A 138 9.50 8.37 -23.97
C VAL A 138 9.48 9.52 -22.95
N LYS A 139 9.95 10.71 -23.33
CA LYS A 139 9.91 11.91 -22.47
C LYS A 139 8.49 12.29 -22.05
N LYS A 140 7.54 12.25 -22.99
CA LYS A 140 6.14 12.58 -22.70
C LYS A 140 5.49 11.56 -21.76
N GLU A 141 5.75 10.27 -21.94
CA GLU A 141 5.24 9.21 -21.07
C GLU A 141 5.87 9.29 -19.67
N LEU A 142 7.17 9.56 -19.58
CA LEU A 142 7.88 9.69 -18.31
C LEU A 142 7.33 10.86 -17.46
N THR A 143 7.18 12.04 -18.05
CA THR A 143 6.62 13.23 -17.38
C THR A 143 5.22 12.97 -16.82
N LYS A 144 4.39 12.18 -17.53
CA LYS A 144 3.05 11.80 -17.07
C LYS A 144 3.10 10.87 -15.85
N VAL A 145 3.99 9.87 -15.85
CA VAL A 145 4.11 8.90 -14.76
C VAL A 145 4.63 9.56 -13.49
N THR A 146 5.48 10.57 -13.64
CA THR A 146 6.22 11.15 -12.53
C THR A 146 5.64 12.49 -12.05
N GLY A 147 4.59 12.98 -12.71
CA GLY A 147 3.87 14.19 -12.32
C GLY A 147 4.73 15.45 -12.47
N GLY A 148 5.61 15.49 -13.47
CA GLY A 148 6.53 16.62 -13.70
C GLY A 148 7.74 16.66 -12.76
N ALA A 149 7.73 15.92 -11.64
CA ALA A 149 8.94 15.60 -10.90
C ALA A 149 9.71 14.57 -11.72
N MET A 150 10.57 15.02 -12.63
CA MET A 150 11.43 14.13 -13.41
C MET A 150 12.16 13.22 -12.42
N PRO A 151 11.99 11.89 -12.48
CA PRO A 151 12.78 11.01 -11.67
C PRO A 151 14.22 11.30 -12.11
N GLU A 152 15.10 11.52 -11.15
CA GLU A 152 16.53 11.76 -11.39
C GLU A 152 17.22 10.54 -12.03
N VAL A 153 16.46 9.56 -12.53
CA VAL A 153 16.90 8.61 -13.54
C VAL A 153 16.76 9.26 -14.93
N VAL A 154 17.73 10.13 -15.21
CA VAL A 154 18.45 10.27 -16.48
C VAL A 154 17.81 9.57 -17.70
N LEU A 155 16.85 10.22 -18.34
CA LEU A 155 16.55 9.99 -19.76
C LEU A 155 16.75 11.26 -20.59
N LEU A 156 17.38 12.29 -20.02
CA LEU A 156 17.29 13.64 -20.59
C LEU A 156 18.46 14.61 -20.27
N GLN A 157 19.63 14.13 -19.86
CA GLN A 157 20.78 15.04 -19.70
C GLN A 157 21.34 15.60 -21.03
N GLY A 158 20.91 15.06 -22.18
CA GLY A 158 21.30 15.58 -23.51
C GLY A 158 20.69 16.93 -23.89
N ALA A 159 19.58 17.36 -23.26
CA ALA A 159 18.92 18.62 -23.61
C ALA A 159 19.36 19.83 -22.78
N TRP A 160 20.23 19.64 -21.78
CA TRP A 160 20.73 20.71 -20.92
C TRP A 160 22.08 21.30 -21.38
N ARG A 161 22.77 20.66 -22.32
CA ARG A 161 24.07 21.16 -22.82
C ARG A 161 23.96 21.96 -24.11
N ASP A 162 22.91 21.78 -24.90
CA ASP A 162 22.74 22.47 -26.19
C ASP A 162 21.99 23.80 -26.07
N THR A 163 21.47 24.14 -24.89
CA THR A 163 20.84 25.46 -24.61
C THR A 163 21.73 26.38 -23.77
N ALA A 164 22.96 25.94 -23.46
CA ALA A 164 23.97 26.68 -22.70
C ALA A 164 25.24 26.98 -23.51
N ALA A 165 25.16 26.95 -24.84
CA ALA A 165 26.19 27.42 -25.77
C ALA A 165 25.61 28.47 -26.73
#